data_AF-A0A8D8VKF1-F1
#
_entry.id   AF-A0A8D8VKF1-F1
#
_cell.length_a   1.000
_cell.length_b   1.000
_cell.length_c   1.000
_cell.angle_alpha   90.00
_cell.angle_beta   90.00
_cell.angle_gamma   90.00
#
_symmetry.space_group_name_H-M   'P 1'
#
loop_
_entity.id
_entity.type
_entity.pdbx_description
1 polymer ?
#
loop_
_entity_poly.entity_id
_entity_poly.type
_entity_poly.pdbx_seq_one_letter_code
_entity_poly.pdbx_strand_id
1 'polypeptide(L)'
;MGRNSKHGPISKLSIDERTVLTIGDIIQELLVAHRECKDVNLNQMKTRISSKYGLDSSPRLVDIIAAVPIEAKKILLPKLKAKPIRTASGIAVVAVMCKPHRCPHINMTGNICVYCPGGPDSDFEYSTQSYTGYEPTSMRAIRARYNPYVQTRHRVEQLQQLGHSVDKVEFIVMGGTFMSLSEEYRDYFIRNLHDALSGHTSNSVDEAVRNSSKIPHSARTVSRSIPRL
;
A
#
# COMPACT_ATOMS: atom_id res chain seq x y z
N MET A 1 -12.34 35.12 13.57
CA MET A 1 -11.13 35.48 14.33
C MET A 1 -9.89 35.00 13.58
N GLY A 2 -9.12 35.93 13.03
CA GLY A 2 -7.67 35.81 12.79
C GLY A 2 -7.14 34.93 11.65
N ARG A 3 -7.43 35.23 10.38
CA ARG A 3 -6.56 34.80 9.26
C ARG A 3 -5.34 35.75 9.21
N ASN A 4 -4.33 35.48 10.04
CA ASN A 4 -3.12 36.31 10.05
C ASN A 4 -2.14 35.91 8.94
N SER A 5 -1.96 36.85 8.00
CA SER A 5 -0.81 37.12 7.13
C SER A 5 -0.20 35.95 6.34
N LYS A 6 -0.67 35.76 5.10
CA LYS A 6 0.04 34.99 4.04
C LYS A 6 0.98 35.87 3.21
N HIS A 7 1.73 36.79 3.82
CA HIS A 7 2.72 37.62 3.11
C HIS A 7 4.09 37.48 3.76
N GLY A 8 4.76 36.37 3.43
CA GLY A 8 6.17 36.14 3.71
C GLY A 8 6.86 35.53 2.47
N PRO A 9 8.20 35.46 2.44
CA PRO A 9 8.98 34.94 1.30
C PRO A 9 8.60 33.50 0.89
N ILE A 10 7.90 32.77 1.78
CA ILE A 10 7.44 31.39 1.62
C ILE A 10 6.35 31.25 0.54
N SER A 11 5.56 32.29 0.28
CA SER A 11 4.48 32.22 -0.73
C SER A 11 4.97 32.20 -2.18
N LYS A 12 6.24 32.56 -2.42
CA LYS A 12 6.87 32.54 -3.74
C LYS A 12 7.49 31.19 -4.13
N LEU A 13 7.59 30.24 -3.19
CA LEU A 13 8.17 28.93 -3.45
C LEU A 13 7.15 27.96 -4.07
N SER A 14 7.68 27.05 -4.89
CA SER A 14 6.91 25.94 -5.45
C SER A 14 6.33 25.03 -4.35
N ILE A 15 5.33 24.23 -4.71
CA ILE A 15 4.69 23.29 -3.76
C ILE A 15 5.71 22.26 -3.26
N ASP A 16 6.61 21.80 -4.14
CA ASP A 16 7.62 20.80 -3.81
C ASP A 16 8.67 21.36 -2.84
N GLU A 17 9.16 22.57 -3.09
CA GLU A 17 10.10 23.24 -2.18
C GLU A 17 9.49 23.46 -0.79
N ARG A 18 8.22 23.88 -0.73
CA ARG A 18 7.48 24.02 0.53
C ARG A 18 7.34 22.68 1.24
N THR A 19 7.14 21.60 0.50
CA THR A 19 7.05 20.24 1.06
C THR A 19 8.37 19.80 1.67
N VAL A 20 9.49 20.03 0.98
CA VAL A 20 10.84 19.71 1.48
C VAL A 20 11.15 20.49 2.76
N LEU A 21 10.86 21.80 2.79
CA LEU A 21 11.04 22.63 3.99
C LEU A 21 10.17 22.15 5.17
N THR A 22 8.91 21.79 4.89
CA THR A 22 7.99 21.24 5.90
C THR A 22 8.54 19.95 6.50
N ILE A 23 9.07 19.05 5.67
CA ILE A 23 9.68 17.80 6.14
C ILE A 23 10.93 18.07 6.99
N GLY A 24 11.77 19.03 6.58
CA GLY A 24 12.93 19.46 7.35
C GLY A 24 12.57 19.96 8.75
N ASP A 25 11.56 20.84 8.84
CA ASP A 25 11.05 21.36 10.13
C ASP A 25 10.49 20.24 11.01
N ILE A 26 9.73 19.29 10.44
CA ILE A 26 9.21 18.13 11.16
C ILE A 26 10.36 17.32 11.78
N ILE A 27 11.42 17.03 11.02
CA ILE A 27 12.56 16.24 11.50
C ILE A 27 13.31 16.98 12.61
N GLN A 28 13.53 18.28 12.47
CA GLN A 28 14.20 19.09 13.50
C GLN A 28 13.42 19.08 14.81
N GLU A 29 12.10 19.27 14.74
CA GLU A 29 11.27 19.26 15.93
C GLU A 29 11.22 17.88 16.61
N LEU A 30 11.24 16.81 15.82
CA LEU A 30 11.34 15.44 16.34
C LEU A 30 12.69 15.18 17.05
N LEU A 31 13.78 15.74 16.53
CA LEU A 31 15.09 15.63 17.18
C LEU A 31 15.13 16.38 18.50
N VAL A 32 14.59 17.60 18.55
CA VAL A 32 14.48 18.39 19.79
C VAL A 32 13.62 17.66 20.81
N ALA A 33 12.44 17.19 20.42
CA ALA A 33 11.56 16.44 21.31
C ALA A 33 12.20 15.14 21.83
N HIS A 34 13.01 14.47 20.99
CA HIS A 34 13.77 13.31 21.43
C HIS A 34 14.81 13.67 22.49
N ARG A 35 15.58 14.75 22.30
CA ARG A 35 16.56 15.23 23.29
C ARG A 35 15.91 15.63 24.61
N GLU A 36 14.71 16.19 24.55
CA GLU A 36 13.94 16.61 25.73
C GLU A 36 13.08 15.48 26.34
N CYS A 37 13.16 14.25 25.82
CA CYS A 37 12.36 13.11 26.26
C CYS A 37 10.83 13.37 26.31
N LYS A 38 10.32 14.25 25.44
CA LYS A 38 8.88 14.53 25.33
C LYS A 38 8.20 13.52 24.41
N ASP A 39 7.02 13.06 24.82
CA ASP A 39 6.14 12.31 23.93
C ASP A 39 5.41 13.28 23.00
N VAL A 40 5.40 12.97 21.70
CA VAL A 40 4.86 13.88 20.69
C VAL A 40 3.85 13.19 19.80
N ASN A 41 2.69 13.83 19.68
CA ASN A 41 1.68 13.42 18.74
C ASN A 41 2.09 13.80 17.30
N LEU A 42 2.58 12.81 16.55
CA LEU A 42 3.04 12.96 15.16
C LEU A 42 1.96 13.56 14.25
N ASN A 43 0.69 13.17 14.41
CA ASN A 43 -0.39 13.66 13.54
C ASN A 43 -0.66 15.15 13.78
N GLN A 44 -0.73 15.57 15.04
CA GLN A 44 -0.94 16.97 15.40
C GLN A 44 0.23 17.86 14.94
N MET A 45 1.47 17.38 15.15
CA MET A 45 2.68 18.07 14.68
C MET A 45 2.67 18.24 13.17
N LYS A 46 2.41 17.16 12.41
CA LYS A 46 2.34 17.21 10.95
C LYS A 46 1.32 18.22 10.47
N THR A 47 0.12 18.23 11.02
CA THR A 47 -0.93 19.19 10.65
C THR A 47 -0.49 20.63 10.95
N ARG A 48 0.02 20.88 12.16
CA ARG A 48 0.48 22.22 12.58
C ARG A 48 1.58 22.78 11.66
N ILE A 49 2.59 21.97 11.36
CA ILE A 49 3.71 22.39 10.51
C ILE A 49 3.25 22.53 9.05
N SER A 50 2.41 21.62 8.55
CA SER A 50 1.86 21.74 7.19
C SER A 50 1.03 23.01 7.01
N SER A 51 0.26 23.41 8.03
CA SER A 51 -0.50 24.67 8.01
C SER A 51 0.42 25.90 8.00
N LYS A 52 1.58 25.86 8.69
CA LYS A 52 2.58 26.96 8.68
C LYS A 52 3.11 27.23 7.28
N TYR A 53 3.33 26.19 6.48
CA TYR A 53 3.81 26.28 5.09
C TYR A 53 2.69 26.40 4.05
N GLY A 54 1.43 26.34 4.47
CA GLY A 54 0.26 26.47 3.60
C GLY A 54 0.09 25.30 2.63
N LEU A 55 0.41 24.08 3.06
CA LEU A 55 0.15 22.85 2.31
C LEU A 55 -1.28 22.37 2.57
N ASP A 56 -1.97 21.93 1.51
CA ASP A 56 -3.34 21.40 1.60
C ASP A 56 -3.39 19.99 2.20
N SER A 57 -2.29 19.25 2.09
CA SER A 57 -2.16 17.89 2.63
C SER A 57 -0.86 17.74 3.41
N SER A 58 -0.89 16.92 4.47
CA SER A 58 0.30 16.64 5.25
C SER A 58 1.27 15.73 4.48
N PRO A 59 2.60 15.91 4.61
CA PRO A 59 3.59 15.03 3.97
C PRO A 59 3.36 13.55 4.32
N ARG A 60 3.66 12.64 3.39
CA ARG A 60 3.49 11.20 3.64
C ARG A 60 4.57 10.76 4.63
N LEU A 61 4.23 9.78 5.48
CA LEU A 61 5.19 9.25 6.45
C LEU A 61 6.44 8.66 5.77
N VAL A 62 6.25 8.05 4.59
CA VAL A 62 7.34 7.57 3.73
C VAL A 62 8.34 8.68 3.38
N ASP A 63 7.85 9.85 2.98
CA ASP A 63 8.71 10.97 2.58
C ASP A 63 9.49 11.51 3.78
N ILE A 64 8.84 11.57 4.95
CA ILE A 64 9.49 11.97 6.22
C ILE A 64 10.59 10.98 6.58
N ILE A 65 10.33 9.67 6.52
CA ILE A 65 11.30 8.61 6.81
C ILE A 65 12.49 8.68 5.84
N ALA A 66 12.24 8.90 4.55
CA ALA A 66 13.28 8.99 3.53
C ALA A 66 14.22 10.18 3.76
N ALA A 67 13.69 11.31 4.24
CA ALA A 67 14.44 12.53 4.51
C ALA A 67 15.21 12.53 5.85
N VAL A 68 15.04 11.52 6.71
CA VAL A 68 15.78 11.44 7.98
C VAL A 68 17.29 11.30 7.74
N PRO A 69 18.14 12.15 8.36
CA PRO A 69 19.60 12.02 8.30
C PRO A 69 20.09 10.66 8.78
N ILE A 70 21.14 10.12 8.17
CA ILE A 70 21.66 8.76 8.43
C ILE A 70 22.03 8.57 9.91
N GLU A 71 22.58 9.61 10.54
CA GLU A 71 22.93 9.64 11.98
C GLU A 71 21.68 9.52 12.87
N ALA A 72 20.62 10.22 12.50
CA ALA A 72 19.35 10.26 13.24
C ALA A 72 18.44 9.06 12.94
N LYS A 73 18.68 8.30 11.86
CA LYS A 73 17.86 7.15 11.47
C LYS A 73 17.73 6.13 12.59
N LYS A 74 18.82 5.80 13.30
CA LYS A 74 18.79 4.82 14.41
C LYS A 74 17.87 5.26 15.56
N ILE A 75 17.74 6.57 15.76
CA ILE A 75 16.99 7.18 16.86
C ILE A 75 15.52 7.38 16.49
N LEU A 76 15.26 7.90 15.28
CA LEU A 76 13.93 8.31 14.84
C LEU A 76 13.15 7.18 14.15
N LEU A 77 13.81 6.25 13.44
CA LEU A 77 13.11 5.14 12.77
C LEU A 77 12.22 4.32 13.72
N PRO A 78 12.67 3.92 14.93
CA PRO A 78 11.82 3.15 15.84
C PRO A 78 10.57 3.92 16.29
N LYS A 79 10.67 5.26 16.41
CA LYS A 79 9.55 6.14 16.83
C LYS A 79 8.62 6.49 15.67
N LEU A 80 9.15 6.58 14.45
CA LEU A 80 8.40 6.87 13.22
C LEU A 80 7.80 5.63 12.58
N LYS A 81 8.28 4.44 12.94
CA LYS A 81 7.72 3.17 12.46
C LYS A 81 6.26 3.12 12.82
N ALA A 82 5.41 2.95 11.81
CA ALA A 82 4.01 2.63 12.07
C ALA A 82 3.95 1.40 12.97
N LYS A 83 3.06 1.43 13.97
CA LYS A 83 2.85 0.37 14.96
C LYS A 83 3.04 -1.00 14.29
N PRO A 84 3.88 -1.90 14.84
CA PRO A 84 4.16 -3.18 14.20
C PRO A 84 2.83 -3.85 13.85
N ILE A 85 2.64 -4.11 12.56
CA ILE A 85 1.47 -4.81 12.05
C ILE A 85 1.48 -6.15 12.80
N ARG A 86 0.45 -6.45 13.59
CA ARG A 86 0.34 -7.66 14.42
C ARG A 86 0.68 -8.90 13.58
N THR A 87 1.94 -9.30 13.57
CA THR A 87 2.45 -10.44 12.83
C THR A 87 3.34 -11.17 13.81
N ALA A 88 2.77 -12.17 14.48
CA ALA A 88 3.48 -12.99 15.46
C ALA A 88 4.70 -13.71 14.86
N SER A 89 4.77 -13.83 13.52
CA SER A 89 5.83 -14.52 12.77
C SER A 89 6.62 -13.61 11.80
N GLY A 90 6.41 -12.28 11.82
CA GLY A 90 7.09 -11.36 10.90
C GLY A 90 6.76 -11.54 9.41
N ILE A 91 5.60 -12.12 9.09
CA ILE A 91 5.14 -12.35 7.71
C ILE A 91 4.42 -11.10 7.19
N ALA A 92 4.88 -10.56 6.06
CA ALA A 92 4.24 -9.45 5.38
C ALA A 92 3.05 -9.93 4.54
N VAL A 93 1.84 -9.51 4.93
CA VAL A 93 0.61 -9.84 4.19
C VAL A 93 0.41 -8.87 3.03
N VAL A 94 0.35 -9.40 1.82
CA VAL A 94 0.16 -8.65 0.57
C VAL A 94 -1.16 -9.08 -0.07
N ALA A 95 -2.18 -8.24 0.10
CA ALA A 95 -3.49 -8.46 -0.51
C ALA A 95 -3.54 -7.83 -1.91
N VAL A 96 -3.87 -8.65 -2.92
CA VAL A 96 -3.95 -8.28 -4.34
C VAL A 96 -5.34 -8.60 -4.89
N MET A 97 -5.82 -7.84 -5.86
CA MET A 97 -7.10 -8.09 -6.51
C MET A 97 -6.92 -8.56 -7.94
N CYS A 98 -7.64 -9.60 -8.35
CA CYS A 98 -7.73 -10.01 -9.75
C CYS A 98 -8.61 -9.05 -10.56
N LYS A 99 -8.60 -9.18 -11.88
CA LYS A 99 -9.45 -8.37 -12.77
C LYS A 99 -10.93 -8.47 -12.38
N PRO A 100 -11.70 -7.37 -12.48
CA PRO A 100 -13.15 -7.42 -12.40
C PRO A 100 -13.70 -8.41 -13.44
N HIS A 101 -14.56 -9.32 -13.01
CA HIS A 101 -15.22 -10.31 -13.84
C HIS A 101 -16.56 -10.71 -13.22
N ARG A 102 -17.47 -11.21 -14.06
CA ARG A 102 -18.77 -11.71 -13.61
C ARG A 102 -18.61 -13.08 -12.95
N CYS A 103 -19.43 -13.36 -11.94
CA CYS A 103 -19.49 -14.67 -11.31
C CYS A 103 -20.03 -15.73 -12.29
N PRO A 104 -19.56 -16.99 -12.23
CA PRO A 104 -19.99 -18.05 -13.14
C PRO A 104 -21.46 -18.45 -12.96
N HIS A 105 -22.03 -18.27 -11.75
CA HIS A 105 -23.43 -18.63 -11.49
C HIS A 105 -24.42 -17.80 -12.32
N ILE A 106 -24.03 -16.62 -12.82
CA ILE A 106 -24.91 -15.79 -13.64
C ILE A 106 -25.34 -16.53 -14.92
N ASN A 107 -24.50 -17.43 -15.43
CA ASN A 107 -24.83 -18.26 -16.60
C ASN A 107 -25.88 -19.33 -16.29
N MET A 108 -26.07 -19.67 -15.01
CA MET A 108 -27.06 -20.66 -14.56
C MET A 108 -28.34 -20.00 -14.04
N THR A 109 -28.22 -18.92 -13.26
CA THR A 109 -29.35 -18.25 -12.59
C THR A 109 -29.88 -17.04 -13.35
N GLY A 110 -29.13 -16.52 -14.33
CA GLY A 110 -29.45 -15.32 -15.08
C GLY A 110 -29.26 -13.99 -14.33
N ASN A 111 -28.98 -14.05 -13.02
CA ASN A 111 -28.94 -12.87 -12.14
C ASN A 111 -27.70 -12.88 -11.24
N ILE A 112 -27.27 -11.68 -10.84
CA ILE A 112 -26.25 -11.49 -9.79
C ILE A 112 -26.82 -11.83 -8.39
N CYS A 113 -25.95 -12.16 -7.43
CA CYS A 113 -26.35 -12.39 -6.05
C CYS A 113 -27.01 -11.13 -5.45
N VAL A 114 -28.17 -11.29 -4.81
CA VAL A 114 -28.96 -10.22 -4.19
C VAL A 114 -28.15 -9.36 -3.21
N TYR A 115 -27.24 -9.97 -2.45
CA TYR A 115 -26.41 -9.27 -1.46
C TYR A 115 -25.05 -8.79 -1.99
N CYS A 116 -24.79 -8.88 -3.29
CA CYS A 116 -23.50 -8.46 -3.84
C CYS A 116 -23.51 -6.96 -4.14
N PRO A 117 -22.77 -6.12 -3.38
CA PRO A 117 -22.87 -4.66 -3.52
C PRO A 117 -22.19 -4.13 -4.79
N GLY A 118 -21.19 -4.84 -5.33
CA GLY A 118 -20.38 -4.36 -6.43
C GLY A 118 -20.01 -5.43 -7.44
N GLY A 119 -19.24 -5.04 -8.45
CA GLY A 119 -18.86 -5.85 -9.61
C GLY A 119 -19.10 -5.13 -10.93
N PRO A 120 -18.79 -5.78 -12.07
CA PRO A 120 -18.91 -5.18 -13.40
C PRO A 120 -20.32 -4.70 -13.76
N ASP A 121 -21.35 -5.29 -13.16
CA ASP A 121 -22.77 -4.99 -13.41
C ASP A 121 -23.38 -4.10 -12.32
N SER A 122 -22.55 -3.39 -11.55
CA SER A 122 -22.98 -2.47 -10.48
C SER A 122 -22.68 -1.02 -10.85
N ASP A 123 -23.27 -0.09 -10.10
CA ASP A 123 -23.01 1.36 -10.23
C ASP A 123 -21.58 1.75 -9.81
N PHE A 124 -20.81 0.83 -9.21
CA PHE A 124 -19.43 1.07 -8.81
C PHE A 124 -18.47 0.81 -9.96
N GLU A 125 -18.01 1.89 -10.59
CA GLU A 125 -17.06 1.83 -11.70
C GLU A 125 -15.78 1.07 -11.36
N TYR A 126 -15.36 0.20 -12.29
CA TYR A 126 -14.15 -0.61 -12.19
C TYR A 126 -14.02 -1.42 -10.90
N SER A 127 -15.12 -1.70 -10.20
CA SER A 127 -15.09 -2.46 -8.96
C SER A 127 -15.00 -3.97 -9.21
N THR A 128 -14.23 -4.67 -8.39
CA THR A 128 -14.26 -6.14 -8.36
C THR A 128 -15.53 -6.64 -7.69
N GLN A 129 -15.98 -7.83 -8.08
CA GLN A 129 -17.15 -8.46 -7.48
C GLN A 129 -17.11 -8.43 -5.94
N SER A 130 -18.21 -7.99 -5.33
CA SER A 130 -18.41 -7.85 -3.89
C SER A 130 -17.66 -6.68 -3.21
N TYR A 131 -17.01 -5.79 -3.97
CA TYR A 131 -16.32 -4.60 -3.44
C TYR A 131 -16.89 -3.33 -4.05
N THR A 132 -16.79 -2.21 -3.32
CA THR A 132 -17.29 -0.90 -3.78
C THR A 132 -16.25 -0.08 -4.54
N GLY A 133 -14.96 -0.44 -4.44
CA GLY A 133 -13.86 0.30 -5.06
C GLY A 133 -13.21 1.32 -4.13
N TYR A 134 -13.90 1.72 -3.05
CA TYR A 134 -13.40 2.70 -2.08
C TYR A 134 -12.52 2.09 -0.99
N GLU A 135 -12.41 0.76 -0.92
CA GLU A 135 -11.54 0.12 0.06
C GLU A 135 -10.06 0.37 -0.28
N PRO A 136 -9.16 0.47 0.71
CA PRO A 136 -7.75 0.78 0.44
C PRO A 136 -7.06 -0.18 -0.53
N THR A 137 -7.44 -1.46 -0.51
CA THR A 137 -6.88 -2.43 -1.44
C THR A 137 -7.49 -2.31 -2.83
N SER A 138 -8.81 -2.08 -2.92
CA SER A 138 -9.50 -1.81 -4.18
C SER A 138 -8.94 -0.58 -4.89
N MET A 139 -8.76 0.53 -4.16
CA MET A 139 -8.14 1.74 -4.71
C MET A 139 -6.73 1.51 -5.24
N ARG A 140 -5.92 0.68 -4.56
CA ARG A 140 -4.58 0.31 -5.06
C ARG A 140 -4.67 -0.55 -6.32
N ALA A 141 -5.59 -1.49 -6.37
CA ALA A 141 -5.81 -2.35 -7.52
C ALA A 141 -6.27 -1.55 -8.75
N ILE A 142 -7.23 -0.63 -8.58
CA ILE A 142 -7.72 0.27 -9.63
C ILE A 142 -6.58 1.12 -10.19
N ARG A 143 -5.77 1.75 -9.32
CA ARG A 143 -4.59 2.54 -9.74
C ARG A 143 -3.57 1.72 -10.51
N ALA A 144 -3.38 0.47 -10.12
CA ALA A 144 -2.50 -0.48 -10.81
C ALA A 144 -3.16 -1.15 -12.03
N ARG A 145 -4.38 -0.75 -12.41
CA ARG A 145 -5.19 -1.38 -13.48
C ARG A 145 -5.26 -2.90 -13.35
N TYR A 146 -5.38 -3.39 -12.12
CA TYR A 146 -5.42 -4.82 -11.79
C TYR A 146 -4.20 -5.63 -12.24
N ASN A 147 -3.07 -4.99 -12.54
CA ASN A 147 -1.84 -5.69 -12.88
C ASN A 147 -1.22 -6.34 -11.62
N PRO A 148 -1.08 -7.68 -11.56
CA PRO A 148 -0.57 -8.40 -10.38
C PRO A 148 0.87 -8.02 -10.01
N TYR A 149 1.73 -7.79 -11.00
CA TYR A 149 3.13 -7.42 -10.80
C TYR A 149 3.22 -6.05 -10.13
N VAL A 150 2.52 -5.06 -10.69
CA VAL A 150 2.52 -3.67 -10.19
C VAL A 150 1.88 -3.58 -8.80
N GLN A 151 0.76 -4.27 -8.56
CA GLN A 151 0.12 -4.32 -7.25
C GLN A 151 1.08 -4.85 -6.17
N THR A 152 1.81 -5.91 -6.49
CA THR A 152 2.76 -6.56 -5.58
C THR A 152 3.95 -5.65 -5.30
N ARG A 153 4.63 -5.17 -6.36
CA ARG A 153 5.80 -4.28 -6.24
C ARG A 153 5.50 -3.06 -5.38
N HIS A 154 4.44 -2.33 -5.71
CA HIS A 154 4.07 -1.11 -4.96
C HIS A 154 3.76 -1.42 -3.49
N ARG A 155 3.13 -2.57 -3.19
CA ARG A 155 2.80 -2.92 -1.81
C ARG A 155 4.04 -3.32 -1.01
N VAL A 156 4.96 -4.07 -1.61
CA VAL A 156 6.22 -4.48 -1.00
C VAL A 156 7.10 -3.27 -0.73
N GLU A 157 7.29 -2.39 -1.72
CA GLU A 157 8.08 -1.16 -1.58
C GLU A 157 7.50 -0.24 -0.50
N GLN A 158 6.17 -0.09 -0.46
CA GLN A 158 5.51 0.68 0.59
C GLN A 158 5.78 0.10 1.99
N LEU A 159 5.75 -1.23 2.15
CA LEU A 159 6.03 -1.87 3.44
C LEU A 159 7.50 -1.68 3.84
N GLN A 160 8.43 -1.81 2.90
CA GLN A 160 9.86 -1.57 3.13
C GLN A 160 10.14 -0.11 3.53
N GLN A 161 9.50 0.85 2.86
CA GLN A 161 9.64 2.29 3.17
C GLN A 161 9.10 2.66 4.55
N LEU A 162 8.05 1.97 5.01
CA LEU A 162 7.55 2.07 6.39
C LEU A 162 8.45 1.34 7.41
N GLY A 163 9.51 0.69 6.95
CA GLY A 163 10.51 -0.02 7.74
C GLY A 163 10.11 -1.45 8.09
N HIS A 164 9.02 -2.00 7.54
CA HIS A 164 8.65 -3.39 7.81
C HIS A 164 9.59 -4.35 7.07
N SER A 165 9.98 -5.43 7.72
CA SER A 165 10.70 -6.54 7.09
C SER A 165 9.77 -7.26 6.12
N VAL A 166 10.24 -7.52 4.91
CA VAL A 166 9.45 -8.18 3.84
C VAL A 166 10.13 -9.48 3.40
N ASP A 167 10.79 -10.16 4.34
CA ASP A 167 11.54 -11.39 4.07
C ASP A 167 10.63 -12.59 3.83
N LYS A 168 9.43 -12.57 4.42
CA LYS A 168 8.40 -13.59 4.25
C LYS A 168 7.13 -12.89 3.79
N VAL A 169 6.64 -13.24 2.61
CA VAL A 169 5.42 -12.64 2.05
C VAL A 169 4.32 -13.70 1.95
N GLU A 170 3.13 -13.37 2.45
CA GLU A 170 1.92 -14.13 2.24
C GLU A 170 0.97 -13.36 1.33
N PHE A 171 0.66 -13.94 0.16
CA PHE A 171 -0.29 -13.35 -0.77
C PHE A 171 -1.71 -13.73 -0.42
N ILE A 172 -2.61 -12.74 -0.41
CA ILE A 172 -4.06 -12.94 -0.34
C ILE A 172 -4.65 -12.46 -1.67
N VAL A 173 -5.12 -13.40 -2.48
CA VAL A 173 -5.82 -13.09 -3.73
C VAL A 173 -7.29 -12.81 -3.42
N MET A 174 -7.74 -11.61 -3.77
CA MET A 174 -9.09 -11.12 -3.58
C MET A 174 -9.77 -10.91 -4.93
N GLY A 175 -11.10 -10.98 -4.94
CA GLY A 175 -11.91 -10.88 -6.14
C GLY A 175 -12.73 -12.14 -6.34
N GLY A 176 -13.96 -12.09 -5.78
CA GLY A 176 -14.98 -13.14 -5.74
C GLY A 176 -14.55 -14.53 -6.20
N THR A 177 -14.61 -14.77 -7.51
CA THR A 177 -14.48 -16.08 -8.13
C THR A 177 -13.20 -16.24 -8.96
N PHE A 178 -12.02 -15.87 -8.43
CA PHE A 178 -10.73 -16.03 -9.14
C PHE A 178 -10.52 -17.42 -9.79
N MET A 179 -11.02 -18.49 -9.15
CA MET A 179 -10.95 -19.85 -9.70
C MET A 179 -11.83 -20.10 -10.93
N SER A 180 -12.81 -19.24 -11.23
CA SER A 180 -13.65 -19.34 -12.43
C SER A 180 -13.04 -18.64 -13.65
N LEU A 181 -11.89 -17.99 -13.51
CA LEU A 181 -11.16 -17.40 -14.62
C LEU A 181 -10.40 -18.47 -15.41
N SER A 182 -10.06 -18.18 -16.67
CA SER A 182 -9.29 -19.09 -17.52
C SER A 182 -7.98 -19.51 -16.86
N GLU A 183 -7.55 -20.75 -17.14
CA GLU A 183 -6.26 -21.28 -16.65
C GLU A 183 -5.10 -20.38 -17.05
N GLU A 184 -5.07 -19.91 -18.29
CA GLU A 184 -4.06 -18.95 -18.77
C GLU A 184 -3.99 -17.68 -17.92
N TYR A 185 -5.13 -17.12 -17.53
CA TYR A 185 -5.15 -15.93 -16.68
C TYR A 185 -4.70 -16.24 -15.26
N ARG A 186 -5.10 -17.40 -14.70
CA ARG A 186 -4.69 -17.83 -13.36
C ARG A 186 -3.17 -18.05 -13.31
N ASP A 187 -2.61 -18.73 -14.31
CA ASP A 187 -1.17 -18.96 -14.46
C ASP A 187 -0.42 -17.63 -14.58
N TYR A 188 -0.82 -16.77 -15.52
CA TYR A 188 -0.28 -15.42 -15.68
C TYR A 188 -0.32 -14.65 -14.35
N PHE A 189 -1.45 -14.68 -13.65
CA PHE A 189 -1.63 -13.91 -12.42
C PHE A 189 -0.66 -14.37 -11.34
N ILE A 190 -0.63 -15.67 -11.04
CA ILE A 190 0.24 -16.24 -9.99
C ILE A 190 1.72 -16.08 -10.35
N ARG A 191 2.11 -16.35 -11.60
CA ARG A 191 3.47 -16.17 -12.09
C ARG A 191 3.98 -14.75 -11.82
N ASN A 192 3.18 -13.75 -12.18
CA ASN A 192 3.52 -12.34 -11.98
C ASN A 192 3.63 -11.92 -10.50
N LEU A 193 2.93 -12.59 -9.58
CA LEU A 193 3.11 -12.33 -8.13
C LEU A 193 4.51 -12.76 -7.66
N HIS A 194 4.97 -13.92 -8.11
CA HIS A 194 6.31 -14.43 -7.78
C HIS A 194 7.41 -13.65 -8.52
N ASP A 195 7.19 -13.29 -9.78
CA ASP A 195 8.08 -12.46 -10.57
C ASP A 195 8.29 -11.08 -9.94
N ALA A 196 7.24 -10.48 -9.36
CA ALA A 196 7.36 -9.19 -8.66
C ALA A 196 8.29 -9.24 -7.43
N LEU A 197 8.33 -10.37 -6.72
CA LEU A 197 9.24 -10.56 -5.60
C LEU A 197 10.66 -10.89 -6.04
N SER A 198 10.79 -11.65 -7.14
CA SER A 198 12.08 -12.10 -7.63
C SER A 198 12.80 -11.09 -8.53
N GLY A 199 12.06 -10.16 -9.15
CA GLY A 199 12.58 -9.25 -10.18
C GLY A 199 12.91 -9.94 -11.51
N HIS A 200 12.55 -11.21 -11.68
CA HIS A 200 12.75 -11.97 -12.91
C HIS A 200 11.44 -12.10 -13.68
N THR A 201 11.53 -12.31 -15.00
CA THR A 201 10.38 -12.65 -15.85
C THR A 201 10.40 -14.14 -16.12
N SER A 202 9.40 -14.86 -15.63
CA SER A 202 9.31 -16.32 -15.79
C SER A 202 8.31 -16.68 -16.89
N ASN A 203 8.45 -17.85 -17.50
CA ASN A 203 7.51 -18.35 -18.49
C ASN A 203 6.49 -19.33 -17.92
N SER A 204 6.76 -19.94 -16.76
CA SER A 204 5.83 -20.81 -16.04
C SER A 204 5.77 -20.50 -14.54
N VAL A 205 4.68 -20.91 -13.89
CA VAL A 205 4.55 -20.80 -12.42
C VAL A 205 5.66 -21.60 -11.71
N ASP A 206 6.00 -22.80 -12.17
CA ASP A 206 7.05 -23.62 -11.55
C ASP A 206 8.43 -22.96 -11.61
N GLU A 207 8.71 -22.25 -12.69
CA GLU A 207 9.93 -21.45 -12.83
C GLU A 207 9.89 -20.25 -11.86
N ALA A 208 8.78 -19.52 -11.82
CA ALA A 208 8.62 -18.36 -10.95
C ALA A 208 8.74 -18.73 -9.46
N VAL A 209 8.17 -19.87 -9.06
CA VAL A 209 8.27 -20.40 -7.69
C VAL A 209 9.72 -20.76 -7.37
N ARG A 210 10.40 -21.49 -8.27
CA ARG A 210 11.82 -21.83 -8.12
C ARG A 210 12.69 -20.59 -8.00
N ASN A 211 12.48 -19.59 -8.84
CA ASN A 211 13.24 -18.34 -8.78
C ASN A 211 12.96 -17.59 -7.49
N SER A 212 11.70 -17.47 -7.06
CA SER A 212 11.34 -16.79 -5.81
C SER A 212 11.91 -17.46 -4.54
N SER A 213 12.07 -18.79 -4.55
CA SER A 213 12.62 -19.55 -3.41
C SER A 213 14.11 -19.31 -3.15
N LYS A 214 14.86 -18.85 -4.16
CA LYS A 214 16.33 -18.64 -4.08
C LYS A 214 16.72 -17.27 -3.52
N ILE A 215 15.75 -16.42 -3.20
CA ILE A 215 15.93 -15.00 -2.92
C ILE A 215 15.59 -14.76 -1.44
N PRO A 216 16.21 -13.78 -0.76
CA PRO A 216 15.95 -13.54 0.67
C PRO A 216 14.47 -13.30 1.01
N HIS A 217 13.67 -12.87 0.03
CA HIS A 217 12.23 -12.68 0.14
C HIS A 217 11.48 -13.96 -0.30
N SER A 218 11.40 -14.94 0.60
CA SER A 218 10.68 -16.19 0.34
C SER A 218 9.16 -15.96 0.40
N ALA A 219 8.49 -16.15 -0.73
CA ALA A 219 7.03 -16.05 -0.82
C ALA A 219 6.34 -17.38 -0.48
N ARG A 220 5.28 -17.35 0.33
CA ARG A 220 4.27 -18.42 0.38
C ARG A 220 2.95 -17.85 -0.12
N THR A 221 2.49 -18.32 -1.28
CA THR A 221 1.17 -17.97 -1.80
C THR A 221 0.13 -18.85 -1.11
N VAL A 222 -0.77 -18.24 -0.33
CA VAL A 222 -1.89 -18.96 0.28
C VAL A 222 -3.18 -18.35 -0.26
N SER A 223 -3.87 -19.06 -1.15
CA SER A 223 -5.21 -18.66 -1.59
C SER A 223 -6.22 -18.90 -0.48
N ARG A 224 -6.25 -18.04 0.54
CA ARG A 224 -7.37 -17.95 1.47
C ARG A 224 -8.43 -17.08 0.82
N SER A 225 -9.40 -17.70 0.17
CA SER A 225 -10.71 -17.07 -0.03
C SER A 225 -11.24 -16.75 1.36
N ILE A 226 -11.10 -15.52 1.84
CA ILE A 226 -11.65 -15.12 3.13
C ILE A 226 -13.17 -15.25 2.98
N PRO A 227 -13.83 -16.24 3.59
CA PRO A 227 -15.26 -16.22 3.69
C PRO A 227 -15.54 -15.12 4.71
N ARG A 228 -16.02 -13.96 4.26
CA ARG A 228 -16.56 -13.01 5.23
C ARG A 228 -17.88 -13.61 5.72
N LEU A 229 -17.89 -13.92 7.02
CA LEU A 229 -19.10 -14.05 7.83
C LEU A 229 -19.96 -12.80 7.71
#